data_AF-A0ABC8QV22-F1
#
_entry.id   AF-A0ABC8QV22-F1
#
_cell.length_a   1.000
_cell.length_b   1.000
_cell.length_c   1.000
_cell.angle_alpha   90.00
_cell.angle_beta   90.00
_cell.angle_gamma   90.00
#
_symmetry.space_group_name_H-M   'P 1'
#
loop_
_entity.id
_entity.type
_entity.pdbx_description
1 polymer ?
#
loop_
_entity_poly.entity_id
_entity_poly.type
_entity_poly.pdbx_seq_one_letter_code
_entity_poly.pdbx_strand_id
1 'polypeptide(L)'
;MVTPVTVAQIGGLNTLGISMARLDFAPFGLNPPHTHPRGAEILTVMEGALYVGLIHFQLNVRNTPAMAIAPLSSQNPGVITIANAVFWSKPPISVDVLTKAFQVDKNMVNYLEAQF
;
A
#
# COMPACT_ATOMS: atom_id res chain seq x y z
N MET A 1 4.80 6.40 7.79
CA MET A 1 4.96 7.41 6.71
C MET A 1 5.73 6.77 5.58
N VAL A 2 5.30 6.98 4.33
CA VAL A 2 6.02 6.54 3.13
C VAL A 2 6.57 7.77 2.43
N THR A 3 7.87 7.79 2.14
CA THR A 3 8.55 8.86 1.41
C THR A 3 9.02 8.29 0.06
N PRO A 4 8.27 8.54 -1.03
CA PRO A 4 8.61 8.02 -2.34
C PRO A 4 9.71 8.86 -3.00
N VAL A 5 10.55 8.19 -3.77
CA VAL A 5 11.58 8.75 -4.64
C VAL A 5 11.38 8.13 -6.03
N THR A 6 10.43 8.70 -6.77
CA THR A 6 10.08 8.31 -8.15
C THR A 6 10.57 9.36 -9.14
N VAL A 7 10.34 9.13 -10.44
CA VAL A 7 10.62 10.13 -11.49
C VAL A 7 9.94 11.49 -11.23
N ALA A 8 8.84 11.52 -10.47
CA ALA A 8 8.16 12.76 -10.09
C ALA A 8 8.96 13.59 -9.06
N GLN A 9 9.77 12.96 -8.22
CA GLN A 9 10.63 13.63 -7.24
C GLN A 9 12.04 13.86 -7.78
N ILE A 10 12.58 12.91 -8.56
CA ILE A 10 13.93 13.00 -9.13
C ILE A 10 13.84 12.70 -10.63
N GLY A 11 13.88 13.76 -11.45
CA GLY A 11 13.80 13.63 -12.91
C GLY A 11 14.92 12.80 -13.53
N GLY A 12 16.09 12.71 -12.87
CA GLY A 12 17.21 11.85 -13.28
C GLY A 12 16.92 10.34 -13.25
N LEU A 13 15.82 9.91 -12.63
CA LEU A 13 15.36 8.52 -12.68
C LEU A 13 14.63 8.17 -13.99
N ASN A 14 14.34 9.16 -14.83
CA ASN A 14 13.72 8.92 -16.13
C ASN A 14 14.61 8.01 -16.98
N THR A 15 14.00 7.05 -17.65
CA THR A 15 14.61 6.00 -18.49
C THR A 15 15.46 4.95 -17.76
N LEU A 16 15.78 5.15 -16.48
CA LEU A 16 16.55 4.17 -15.68
C LEU A 16 15.71 2.98 -15.19
N GLY A 17 14.38 3.08 -15.26
CA GLY A 17 13.49 1.97 -14.91
C GLY A 17 13.48 1.61 -13.42
N ILE A 18 13.90 2.51 -12.53
CA ILE A 18 13.97 2.27 -11.08
C ILE A 18 13.42 3.45 -10.27
N SER A 19 12.94 3.13 -9.06
CA SER A 19 12.59 4.10 -8.02
C SER A 19 12.88 3.52 -6.64
N MET A 20 12.64 4.30 -5.60
CA MET A 20 12.81 3.87 -4.21
C MET A 20 11.73 4.48 -3.32
N ALA A 21 11.44 3.84 -2.20
CA ALA A 21 10.68 4.43 -1.11
C ALA A 21 11.38 4.19 0.23
N ARG A 22 11.36 5.19 1.11
CA ARG A 22 11.64 5.02 2.53
C ARG A 22 10.31 4.82 3.26
N LEU A 23 10.27 3.86 4.16
CA LEU A 23 9.10 3.57 5.00
C LEU A 23 9.49 3.71 6.46
N ASP A 24 8.82 4.60 7.18
CA ASP A 24 8.96 4.79 8.62
C ASP A 24 7.66 4.35 9.32
N PHE A 25 7.76 3.44 10.28
CA PHE A 25 6.62 2.89 11.01
C PHE A 25 6.67 3.34 12.46
N ALA A 26 5.57 3.91 12.96
CA ALA A 26 5.34 4.05 14.39
C ALA A 26 5.22 2.66 15.05
N PRO A 27 5.33 2.55 16.39
CA PRO A 27 4.92 1.35 17.11
C PRO A 27 3.56 0.83 16.62
N PHE A 28 3.49 -0.45 16.25
CA PHE A 28 2.26 -1.07 15.71
C PHE A 28 1.69 -0.45 14.41
N GLY A 29 2.47 0.38 13.72
CA GLY A 29 2.05 1.03 12.48
C GLY A 29 1.86 0.04 11.32
N LEU A 30 0.82 0.25 10.53
CA LEU A 30 0.46 -0.54 9.36
C LEU A 30 0.70 0.26 8.06
N ASN A 31 1.39 -0.35 7.11
CA ASN A 31 1.23 -0.01 5.69
C ASN A 31 0.21 -1.00 5.12
N PRO A 32 -1.02 -0.55 4.78
CA PRO A 32 -2.13 -1.44 4.48
C PRO A 32 -1.88 -2.29 3.24
N PRO A 33 -2.67 -3.37 3.03
CA PRO A 33 -2.60 -4.17 1.80
C PRO A 33 -2.66 -3.28 0.55
N HIS A 34 -1.63 -3.39 -0.29
CA HIS A 34 -1.53 -2.65 -1.54
C HIS A 34 -0.81 -3.46 -2.63
N THR A 35 -0.82 -2.93 -3.85
CA THR A 35 -0.03 -3.45 -4.97
C THR A 35 0.68 -2.35 -5.73
N HIS A 36 1.74 -2.73 -6.45
CA HIS A 36 2.43 -1.90 -7.42
C HIS A 36 2.11 -2.42 -8.83
N PRO A 37 1.23 -1.77 -9.59
CA PRO A 37 0.78 -2.30 -10.88
C PRO A 37 1.87 -2.34 -11.96
N ARG A 38 3.01 -1.64 -11.74
CA ARG A 38 4.06 -1.48 -12.76
C ARG A 38 5.47 -1.82 -12.27
N GLY A 39 5.63 -2.49 -11.14
CA GLY A 39 6.97 -2.84 -10.66
C GLY A 39 6.94 -3.83 -9.50
N ALA A 40 8.01 -4.63 -9.39
CA ALA A 40 8.26 -5.44 -8.22
C ALA A 40 8.97 -4.60 -7.14
N GLU A 41 8.79 -4.98 -5.88
CA GLU A 41 9.40 -4.36 -4.71
C GLU A 41 10.40 -5.32 -4.07
N ILE A 42 11.58 -4.82 -3.70
CA ILE A 42 12.48 -5.49 -2.77
C ILE A 42 12.42 -4.70 -1.47
N LEU A 43 12.03 -5.31 -0.36
CA LEU A 43 11.96 -4.64 0.94
C LEU A 43 13.15 -5.03 1.82
N THR A 44 13.95 -4.05 2.22
CA THR A 44 15.05 -4.22 3.18
C THR A 44 14.71 -3.51 4.48
N VAL A 45 14.56 -4.26 5.57
CA VAL A 45 14.37 -3.70 6.91
C VAL A 45 15.73 -3.20 7.42
N MET A 46 15.77 -1.93 7.78
CA MET A 46 16.99 -1.29 8.30
C MET A 46 16.96 -1.26 9.83
N GLU A 47 15.79 -1.04 10.44
CA GLU A 47 15.59 -0.97 11.89
C GLU A 47 14.23 -1.56 12.29
N GLY A 48 14.16 -2.19 13.46
CA GLY A 48 12.92 -2.76 14.02
C GLY A 48 12.58 -4.14 13.45
N ALA A 49 11.29 -4.51 13.51
CA ALA A 49 10.80 -5.78 12.98
C ALA A 49 9.42 -5.62 12.34
N LEU A 50 9.28 -6.07 11.10
CA LEU A 50 8.04 -6.01 10.34
C LEU A 50 7.51 -7.42 10.08
N TYR A 51 6.21 -7.60 10.25
CA TYR A 51 5.48 -8.72 9.66
C TYR A 51 5.05 -8.33 8.23
N VAL A 52 5.42 -9.16 7.26
CA VAL A 52 5.23 -8.91 5.83
C VAL A 52 4.46 -10.09 5.22
N GLY A 53 3.43 -9.81 4.41
CA GLY A 53 2.56 -10.82 3.78
C GLY A 53 2.34 -10.59 2.28
N LEU A 54 1.47 -11.39 1.64
CA LEU A 54 1.12 -11.34 0.21
C LEU A 54 -0.36 -10.92 0.00
N ILE A 55 -0.64 -10.35 -1.19
CA ILE A 55 -1.22 -9.00 -1.30
C ILE A 55 -0.47 -8.11 -0.30
N HIS A 56 0.62 -7.52 -0.72
CA HIS A 56 1.65 -7.15 0.24
C HIS A 56 1.22 -6.02 1.17
N PHE A 57 1.63 -6.17 2.42
CA PHE A 57 1.44 -5.22 3.51
C PHE A 57 2.63 -5.35 4.45
N GLN A 58 2.81 -4.35 5.30
CA GLN A 58 3.83 -4.37 6.34
C GLN A 58 3.23 -3.88 7.65
N LEU A 59 3.38 -4.66 8.71
CA LEU A 59 2.97 -4.30 10.07
C LEU A 59 4.20 -4.27 10.97
N ASN A 60 4.45 -3.15 11.64
CA ASN A 60 5.43 -3.12 12.72
C ASN A 60 4.87 -3.91 13.91
N VAL A 61 5.52 -5.00 14.29
CA VAL A 61 5.03 -5.87 15.40
C VAL A 61 5.62 -5.47 16.76
N ARG A 62 6.45 -4.43 16.79
CA ARG A 62 7.12 -3.95 18.02
C ARG A 62 6.46 -2.70 18.54
N ASN A 63 6.68 -2.45 19.84
CA ASN A 63 6.31 -1.22 20.52
C ASN A 63 7.34 -0.09 20.33
N THR A 64 8.36 -0.30 19.49
CA THR A 64 9.35 0.69 19.07
C THR A 64 9.16 1.03 17.60
N PRO A 65 9.63 2.20 17.12
CA PRO A 65 9.65 2.50 15.69
C PRO A 65 10.42 1.48 14.86
N ALA A 66 10.09 1.41 13.57
CA ALA A 66 10.79 0.58 12.57
C ALA A 66 10.99 1.36 11.27
N MET A 67 12.01 1.00 10.50
CA MET A 67 12.34 1.65 9.23
C MET A 67 12.77 0.63 8.18
N ALA A 68 12.30 0.83 6.95
CA ALA A 68 12.67 0.02 5.80
C ALA A 68 12.92 0.87 4.55
N ILE A 69 13.71 0.34 3.63
CA ILE A 69 13.93 0.90 2.30
C ILE A 69 13.42 -0.11 1.27
N ALA A 70 12.69 0.40 0.28
CA ALA A 70 12.09 -0.39 -0.78
C ALA A 70 12.49 0.14 -2.17
N PRO A 71 13.51 -0.44 -2.84
CA PRO A 71 13.73 -0.21 -4.26
C PRO A 71 12.63 -0.89 -5.09
N LEU A 72 12.22 -0.24 -6.19
CA LEU A 72 11.22 -0.78 -7.11
C LEU A 72 11.73 -0.80 -8.55
N SER A 73 11.37 -1.84 -9.29
CA SER A 73 11.79 -2.07 -10.68
C SER A 73 11.03 -1.22 -11.71
N SER A 74 10.67 0.00 -11.34
CA SER A 74 10.03 0.97 -12.22
C SER A 74 10.27 2.37 -11.71
N GLN A 75 10.50 3.32 -12.62
CA GLN A 75 10.61 4.75 -12.29
C GLN A 75 9.29 5.36 -11.80
N ASN A 76 8.17 4.69 -12.07
CA ASN A 76 6.82 5.06 -11.62
C ASN A 76 5.99 3.78 -11.35
N PRO A 77 6.19 3.12 -10.20
CA PRO A 77 5.57 1.83 -9.91
C PRO A 77 4.05 1.93 -9.73
N GLY A 78 3.55 3.10 -9.28
CA GLY A 78 2.15 3.29 -8.88
C GLY A 78 1.85 2.59 -7.56
N VAL A 79 0.78 2.99 -6.88
CA VAL A 79 0.33 2.36 -5.63
C VAL A 79 -1.19 2.21 -5.70
N ILE A 80 -1.70 1.01 -5.44
CA ILE A 80 -3.12 0.74 -5.32
C ILE A 80 -3.36 0.13 -3.94
N THR A 81 -3.87 0.93 -3.00
CA THR A 81 -4.33 0.43 -1.70
C THR A 81 -5.65 -0.32 -1.88
N ILE A 82 -5.69 -1.57 -1.43
CA ILE A 82 -6.80 -2.49 -1.73
C ILE A 82 -8.12 -1.96 -1.18
N ALA A 83 -8.14 -1.56 0.09
CA ALA A 83 -9.37 -1.10 0.73
C ALA A 83 -9.94 0.15 0.03
N ASN A 84 -9.10 1.14 -0.29
CA ASN A 84 -9.53 2.34 -1.02
C ASN A 84 -10.02 2.00 -2.44
N ALA A 85 -9.36 1.06 -3.12
CA ALA A 85 -9.76 0.63 -4.46
C ALA A 85 -11.12 -0.08 -4.47
N VAL A 86 -11.47 -0.77 -3.37
CA VAL A 86 -12.73 -1.53 -3.24
C VAL A 86 -13.86 -0.65 -2.69
N PHE A 87 -13.60 0.11 -1.62
CA PHE A 87 -14.62 0.80 -0.82
C PHE A 87 -14.62 2.33 -0.98
N TRP A 88 -13.66 2.92 -1.72
CA TRP A 88 -13.55 4.37 -1.94
C TRP A 88 -13.22 4.73 -3.40
N SER A 89 -13.62 3.88 -4.35
CA SER A 89 -13.42 4.18 -5.76
C SER A 89 -14.34 5.32 -6.23
N LYS A 90 -13.93 6.02 -7.30
CA LYS A 90 -14.77 7.04 -7.96
C LYS A 90 -14.93 6.71 -9.45
N PRO A 91 -16.15 6.36 -9.92
CA PRO A 91 -17.38 6.14 -9.14
C PRO A 91 -17.27 4.93 -8.17
N PRO A 92 -18.10 4.87 -7.11
CA PRO A 92 -18.13 3.71 -6.20
C PRO A 92 -18.51 2.41 -6.93
N ILE A 93 -18.00 1.27 -6.44
CA ILE A 93 -18.48 -0.04 -6.89
C ILE A 93 -19.92 -0.22 -6.37
N SER A 94 -20.79 -0.85 -7.15
CA SER A 94 -22.16 -1.11 -6.72
C SER A 94 -22.21 -1.91 -5.42
N VAL A 95 -22.98 -1.43 -4.44
CA VAL A 95 -23.25 -2.14 -3.18
C VAL A 95 -23.73 -3.57 -3.43
N ASP A 96 -24.56 -3.81 -4.46
CA ASP A 96 -25.04 -5.15 -4.80
C ASP A 96 -23.92 -6.07 -5.29
N VAL A 97 -22.92 -5.52 -6.01
CA VAL A 97 -21.73 -6.26 -6.44
C VAL A 97 -20.86 -6.62 -5.23
N LEU A 98 -20.59 -5.66 -4.34
CA LEU A 98 -19.78 -5.89 -3.14
C LEU A 98 -20.47 -6.86 -2.16
N THR A 99 -21.78 -6.73 -1.96
CA THR A 99 -22.60 -7.64 -1.14
C THR A 99 -22.42 -9.09 -1.62
N LYS A 100 -22.51 -9.32 -2.94
CA LYS A 100 -22.32 -10.65 -3.54
C LYS A 100 -20.87 -11.14 -3.48
N ALA A 101 -19.91 -10.27 -3.79
CA ALA A 101 -18.50 -10.64 -3.86
C ALA A 101 -17.93 -11.00 -2.47
N PHE A 102 -18.30 -10.23 -1.45
CA PHE A 102 -17.85 -10.42 -0.07
C PHE A 102 -18.77 -11.33 0.76
N GLN A 103 -19.93 -11.72 0.23
CA GLN A 103 -20.93 -12.58 0.90
C GLN A 103 -21.39 -12.01 2.25
N VAL A 104 -21.60 -10.69 2.29
CA VAL A 104 -22.08 -9.94 3.46
C VAL A 104 -23.35 -9.18 3.11
N ASP A 105 -24.06 -8.63 4.10
CA ASP A 105 -25.23 -7.78 3.84
C ASP A 105 -24.87 -6.35 3.41
N LYS A 106 -25.86 -5.62 2.90
CA LYS A 106 -25.72 -4.24 2.42
C LYS A 106 -25.31 -3.27 3.52
N ASN A 107 -25.73 -3.48 4.76
CA ASN A 107 -25.40 -2.59 5.87
C ASN A 107 -23.91 -2.69 6.20
N MET A 108 -23.33 -3.90 6.12
CA MET A 108 -21.89 -4.10 6.28
C MET A 108 -21.09 -3.41 5.18
N VAL A 109 -21.51 -3.53 3.91
CA VAL A 109 -20.84 -2.83 2.80
C VAL A 109 -20.90 -1.32 2.98
N ASN A 110 -22.09 -0.76 3.24
CA ASN A 110 -22.25 0.68 3.47
C ASN A 110 -21.42 1.18 4.66
N TYR A 111 -21.33 0.37 5.73
CA TYR A 111 -20.49 0.68 6.88
C TYR A 111 -19.01 0.76 6.48
N LEU A 112 -18.51 -0.22 5.73
CA LEU A 112 -17.13 -0.25 5.25
C LEU A 112 -16.82 0.94 4.33
N GLU A 113 -17.69 1.24 3.37
CA GLU A 113 -17.54 2.41 2.49
C GLU A 113 -17.47 3.73 3.28
N ALA A 114 -18.21 3.85 4.38
CA ALA A 114 -18.16 5.03 5.24
C ALA A 114 -16.88 5.16 6.10
N GLN A 115 -16.03 4.14 6.15
CA GLN A 115 -14.74 4.20 6.88
C GLN A 115 -13.60 4.79 6.04
N PHE A 116 -13.78 4.97 4.73
CA PHE A 116 -12.75 5.44 3.79
C PHE A 116 -13.14 6.76 3.14
#